data_AF-A0A336N8Z2-F1
#
_entry.id   AF-A0A336N8Z2-F1
#
_cell.length_a   1.000
_cell.length_b   1.000
_cell.length_c   1.000
_cell.angle_alpha   90.00
_cell.angle_beta   90.00
_cell.angle_gamma   90.00
#
_symmetry.space_group_name_H-M   'P 1'
#
loop_
_entity.id
_entity.type
_entity.pdbx_description
1 polymer ?
#
loop_
_entity_poly.entity_id
_entity_poly.type
_entity_poly.pdbx_seq_one_letter_code
_entity_poly.pdbx_strand_id
1 'polypeptide(L)'
;MDTKFNGKDALAWFPSVEYYLNLAASGATSVNVKLSDWTKYSRIIGVTWSGSVDPSRTFFRAEIYANEAGRKLAKDISILLENNIQVNIITHSLGARVALAALNILGDANQPKKIKNLIMLEAAVADNAITANYTREKIR
;
A
#
# COMPACT_ATOMS: atom_id res chain seq x y z
N MET A 1 -16.34 6.30 20.30
CA MET A 1 -15.48 6.73 19.17
C MET A 1 -15.11 5.49 18.41
N ASP A 2 -15.35 5.47 17.09
CA ASP A 2 -15.10 4.32 16.24
C ASP A 2 -13.58 4.05 16.18
N THR A 3 -13.13 3.01 16.85
CA THR A 3 -11.70 2.67 16.99
C THR A 3 -11.08 2.16 15.68
N LYS A 4 -11.88 1.98 14.63
CA LYS A 4 -11.48 1.41 13.34
C LYS A 4 -10.50 2.25 12.51
N PHE A 5 -10.33 3.54 12.78
CA PHE A 5 -9.56 4.45 11.92
C PHE A 5 -8.54 5.35 12.65
N ASN A 6 -8.12 4.97 13.86
CA ASN A 6 -7.28 5.85 14.71
C ASN A 6 -5.77 5.57 14.62
N GLY A 7 -5.29 4.90 13.55
CA GLY A 7 -3.87 4.61 13.38
C GLY A 7 -3.31 3.56 14.35
N LYS A 8 -4.17 2.75 14.99
CA LYS A 8 -3.78 1.56 15.76
C LYS A 8 -3.82 0.29 14.89
N ASP A 9 -3.24 -0.79 15.39
CA ASP A 9 -3.19 -2.11 14.73
C ASP A 9 -2.60 -2.04 13.31
N ALA A 10 -3.28 -2.62 12.32
CA ALA A 10 -2.82 -2.67 10.93
C ALA A 10 -2.59 -1.29 10.30
N LEU A 11 -3.14 -0.20 10.86
CA LEU A 11 -2.93 1.17 10.37
C LEU A 11 -1.73 1.87 11.04
N ALA A 12 -1.16 1.31 12.12
CA ALA A 12 0.00 1.88 12.82
C ALA A 12 1.28 1.84 11.99
N TRP A 13 1.33 0.98 10.98
CA TRP A 13 2.45 0.90 10.04
C TRP A 13 2.66 2.24 9.31
N PHE A 14 1.58 2.94 8.97
CA PHE A 14 1.61 4.16 8.18
C PHE A 14 2.35 5.31 8.90
N PRO A 15 1.94 5.73 10.12
CA PRO A 15 2.68 6.75 10.86
C PRO A 15 4.08 6.29 11.25
N SER A 16 4.30 4.99 11.46
CA SER A 16 5.63 4.44 11.78
C SER A 16 6.59 4.57 10.60
N VAL A 17 6.16 4.17 9.40
CA VAL A 17 6.98 4.27 8.18
C VAL A 17 7.27 5.73 7.84
N GLU A 18 6.26 6.60 7.93
CA GLU A 18 6.47 8.03 7.74
C GLU A 18 7.50 8.60 8.75
N TYR A 19 7.36 8.26 10.04
CA TYR A 19 8.31 8.68 11.07
C TYR A 19 9.74 8.25 10.74
N TYR A 20 9.97 6.97 10.44
CA TYR A 20 11.32 6.45 10.20
C TYR A 20 11.93 6.93 8.89
N LEU A 21 11.12 7.13 7.83
CA LEU A 21 11.60 7.74 6.60
C LEU A 21 12.00 9.20 6.82
N ASN A 22 11.21 9.95 7.59
CA ASN A 22 11.51 11.34 7.93
C ASN A 22 12.75 11.42 8.82
N LEU A 23 12.89 10.52 9.78
CA LEU A 23 14.08 10.41 10.61
C LEU A 23 15.33 10.11 9.76
N ALA A 24 15.28 9.13 8.86
CA ALA A 24 16.38 8.81 7.96
C ALA A 24 16.75 9.99 7.04
N ALA A 25 15.76 10.70 6.51
CA ALA A 25 15.96 11.88 5.67
C ALA A 25 16.50 13.09 6.44
N SER A 26 16.26 13.17 7.76
CA SER A 26 16.75 14.27 8.60
C SER A 26 18.25 14.22 8.89
N GLY A 27 18.92 13.10 8.61
CA GLY A 27 20.32 12.89 8.99
C GLY A 27 20.51 12.64 10.50
N ALA A 28 19.43 12.36 11.23
CA ALA A 28 19.49 12.01 12.64
C ALA A 28 20.30 10.72 12.86
N THR A 29 21.25 10.77 13.78
CA THR A 29 22.10 9.63 14.16
C THR A 29 21.52 8.79 15.30
N SER A 30 20.38 9.20 15.86
CA SER A 30 19.69 8.44 16.92
C SER A 30 18.17 8.46 16.74
N VAL A 31 17.52 7.41 17.25
CA VAL A 31 16.07 7.18 17.10
C VAL A 31 15.18 8.13 17.92
N ASN A 32 15.78 8.88 18.85
CA ASN A 32 15.07 9.75 19.80
C ASN A 32 15.20 11.24 19.45
N VAL A 33 15.67 11.58 18.25
CA VAL A 33 15.75 12.97 17.81
C VAL A 33 14.33 13.50 17.57
N LYS A 34 13.96 14.56 18.29
CA LYS A 34 12.73 15.31 18.00
C LYS A 34 12.89 16.05 16.68
N LEU A 35 12.16 15.60 15.66
CA LEU A 35 11.98 16.34 14.42
C LEU A 35 11.22 17.63 14.76
N SER A 36 11.89 18.78 14.65
CA SER A 36 11.34 20.09 15.04
C SER A 36 10.51 20.75 13.93
N ASP A 37 10.72 20.35 12.68
CA ASP A 37 10.04 20.89 11.50
C ASP A 37 9.54 19.77 10.58
N TRP A 38 8.33 19.29 10.86
CA TRP A 38 7.69 18.20 10.11
C TRP A 38 7.34 18.58 8.68
N THR A 39 7.15 19.88 8.38
CA THR A 39 6.69 20.35 7.07
C THR A 39 7.70 20.07 5.94
N LYS A 40 8.98 19.96 6.29
CA LYS A 40 10.06 19.59 5.36
C LYS A 40 9.98 18.13 4.91
N TYR A 41 9.29 17.28 5.68
CA TYR A 41 9.27 15.83 5.51
C TYR A 41 7.89 15.27 5.12
N SER A 42 6.82 16.08 5.20
CA SER A 42 5.45 15.73 4.78
C SER A 42 5.29 15.68 3.26
N ARG A 43 5.92 14.69 2.60
CA ARG A 43 5.74 14.40 1.16
C ARG A 43 5.18 13.00 0.89
N ILE A 44 4.84 12.27 1.94
CA ILE A 44 4.30 10.90 1.85
C ILE A 44 2.77 11.00 1.79
N ILE A 45 2.18 10.48 0.71
CA ILE A 45 0.73 10.35 0.59
C ILE A 45 0.35 8.94 1.06
N GLY A 46 -0.44 8.89 2.13
CA GLY A 46 -1.02 7.63 2.61
C GLY A 46 -2.22 7.20 1.79
N VAL A 47 -2.15 6.01 1.21
CA VAL A 47 -3.29 5.39 0.52
C VAL A 47 -3.82 4.25 1.38
N THR A 48 -4.97 4.47 1.99
CA THR A 48 -5.71 3.42 2.71
C THR A 48 -6.87 2.92 1.87
N TRP A 49 -7.10 1.61 1.87
CA TRP A 49 -8.20 0.98 1.16
C TRP A 49 -8.84 -0.08 2.04
N SER A 50 -10.13 -0.31 1.88
CA SER A 50 -10.88 -1.28 2.68
C SER A 50 -10.56 -2.70 2.22
N GLY A 51 -9.58 -3.34 2.85
CA GLY A 51 -9.31 -4.77 2.68
C GLY A 51 -10.17 -5.68 3.56
N SER A 52 -10.94 -5.12 4.50
CA SER A 52 -11.73 -5.88 5.46
C SER A 52 -13.00 -6.44 4.80
N VAL A 53 -12.94 -7.73 4.51
CA VAL A 53 -14.10 -8.56 4.26
C VAL A 53 -14.42 -9.35 5.51
N ASP A 54 -15.70 -9.43 5.84
CA ASP A 54 -16.26 -10.27 6.89
C ASP A 54 -15.51 -11.63 6.97
N PRO A 55 -15.11 -12.10 8.18
CA PRO A 55 -14.27 -13.29 8.35
C PRO A 55 -14.83 -14.57 7.74
N SER A 56 -16.14 -14.61 7.44
CA SER A 56 -16.79 -15.72 6.74
C SER A 56 -16.50 -15.78 5.22
N ARG A 57 -15.84 -14.77 4.63
CA ARG A 57 -15.65 -14.70 3.17
C ARG A 57 -14.20 -14.42 2.78
N THR A 58 -13.46 -15.53 2.67
CA THR A 58 -12.30 -15.85 1.82
C THR A 58 -11.41 -14.69 1.35
N PHE A 59 -10.11 -14.85 1.62
CA PHE A 59 -8.96 -14.10 1.07
C PHE A 59 -9.14 -13.65 -0.39
N PHE A 60 -9.76 -14.47 -1.24
CA PHE A 60 -10.19 -14.15 -2.60
C PHE A 60 -10.92 -12.81 -2.76
N ARG A 61 -11.83 -12.46 -1.83
CA ARG A 61 -12.53 -11.16 -1.91
C ARG A 61 -11.60 -9.99 -1.62
N ALA A 62 -10.67 -10.16 -0.68
CA ALA A 62 -9.67 -9.13 -0.41
C ALA A 62 -8.80 -8.88 -1.65
N GLU A 63 -8.53 -9.90 -2.48
CA GLU A 63 -7.85 -9.74 -3.76
C GLU A 63 -8.67 -8.95 -4.78
N ILE A 64 -9.98 -9.18 -4.87
CA ILE A 64 -10.87 -8.40 -5.73
C ILE A 64 -10.83 -6.93 -5.31
N TYR A 65 -10.98 -6.64 -4.01
CA TYR A 65 -10.89 -5.28 -3.49
C TYR A 65 -9.50 -4.66 -3.71
N ALA A 66 -8.43 -5.45 -3.65
CA ALA A 66 -7.09 -4.97 -3.97
C ALA A 66 -6.98 -4.55 -5.44
N ASN A 67 -7.56 -5.31 -6.37
CA ASN A 67 -7.59 -4.95 -7.79
C ASN A 67 -8.43 -3.69 -8.04
N GLU A 68 -9.58 -3.55 -7.37
CA GLU A 68 -10.41 -2.33 -7.45
C GLU A 68 -9.70 -1.09 -6.90
N ALA A 69 -9.01 -1.25 -5.76
CA ALA A 69 -8.17 -0.20 -5.20
C ALA A 69 -7.02 0.17 -6.16
N GLY A 70 -6.39 -0.84 -6.79
CA GLY A 70 -5.35 -0.64 -7.80
C GLY A 70 -5.82 0.17 -9.00
N ARG A 71 -7.07 -0.06 -9.46
CA ARG A 71 -7.68 0.74 -10.54
C ARG A 71 -7.84 2.22 -10.18
N LYS A 72 -8.19 2.52 -8.92
CA LYS A 72 -8.27 3.91 -8.45
C LYS A 72 -6.89 4.53 -8.34
N LEU A 73 -5.95 3.81 -7.71
CA LEU A 73 -4.57 4.22 -7.54
C LEU A 73 -3.86 4.51 -8.88
N ALA A 74 -4.15 3.74 -9.93
CA ALA A 74 -3.61 3.97 -11.27
C ALA A 74 -3.93 5.38 -11.79
N LYS A 75 -5.16 5.86 -11.57
CA LYS A 75 -5.57 7.20 -11.99
C LYS A 75 -4.78 8.28 -11.26
N ASP A 76 -4.64 8.14 -9.95
CA ASP A 76 -3.91 9.10 -9.11
C ASP A 76 -2.43 9.14 -9.49
N ILE A 77 -1.81 7.98 -9.71
CA ILE A 77 -0.42 7.90 -10.19
C ILE A 77 -0.26 8.55 -11.56
N SER A 78 -1.19 8.31 -12.50
CA SER A 78 -1.14 8.93 -13.83
C SER A 78 -1.13 10.45 -13.73
N ILE A 79 -2.02 11.03 -12.91
CA ILE A 79 -2.10 12.49 -12.69
C ILE A 79 -0.78 13.02 -12.14
N LEU A 80 -0.19 12.36 -11.13
CA LEU A 80 1.08 12.79 -10.55
C LEU A 80 2.20 12.76 -11.60
N LEU A 81 2.30 11.67 -12.35
CA LEU A 81 3.32 11.51 -13.39
C LEU A 81 3.15 12.54 -14.52
N GLU A 82 1.91 12.77 -14.98
CA GLU A 82 1.59 13.78 -16.00
C GLU A 82 2.07 15.18 -15.57
N ASN A 83 1.95 15.50 -14.28
CA ASN A 83 2.46 16.74 -13.68
C ASN A 83 3.98 16.74 -13.40
N ASN A 84 4.74 15.77 -13.93
CA ASN A 84 6.18 15.60 -13.73
C ASN A 84 6.58 15.37 -12.25
N ILE A 85 5.66 14.86 -11.44
CA ILE A 85 5.94 14.49 -10.05
C ILE A 85 6.51 13.08 -10.05
N GLN A 86 7.70 12.93 -9.47
CA GLN A 86 8.35 11.63 -9.32
C GLN A 86 7.67 10.80 -8.23
N VAL A 87 7.16 9.62 -8.59
CA VAL A 87 6.43 8.74 -7.67
C VAL A 87 7.31 7.56 -7.24
N ASN A 88 7.36 7.31 -5.93
CA ASN A 88 7.88 6.08 -5.34
C ASN A 88 6.74 5.41 -4.57
N ILE A 89 6.61 4.10 -4.66
CA ILE A 89 5.54 3.35 -4.01
C ILE A 89 6.16 2.40 -2.98
N ILE A 90 5.66 2.45 -1.76
CA ILE A 90 6.00 1.50 -0.69
C ILE A 90 4.70 0.82 -0.28
N THR A 91 4.71 -0.51 -0.28
CA THR A 91 3.55 -1.33 0.09
C THR A 91 3.89 -2.32 1.19
N HIS A 92 2.87 -2.73 1.93
CA HIS A 92 2.95 -3.83 2.90
C HIS A 92 1.87 -4.87 2.59
N SER A 93 2.19 -6.16 2.80
CA SER A 93 1.23 -7.26 2.69
C SER A 93 0.45 -7.24 1.36
N LEU A 94 -0.89 -7.26 1.41
CA LEU A 94 -1.76 -7.25 0.23
C LEU A 94 -1.74 -5.92 -0.54
N GLY A 95 -1.18 -4.86 0.05
CA GLY A 95 -0.90 -3.61 -0.65
C GLY A 95 -0.01 -3.80 -1.88
N ALA A 96 0.85 -4.83 -1.89
CA ALA A 96 1.66 -5.19 -3.06
C ALA A 96 0.77 -5.49 -4.29
N ARG A 97 -0.35 -6.21 -4.08
CA ARG A 97 -1.31 -6.50 -5.17
C ARG A 97 -1.97 -5.23 -5.68
N VAL A 98 -2.31 -4.29 -4.79
CA VAL A 98 -2.88 -2.99 -5.18
C VAL A 98 -1.91 -2.24 -6.10
N ALA A 99 -0.63 -2.16 -5.72
CA ALA A 99 0.37 -1.48 -6.53
C ALA A 99 0.60 -2.19 -7.87
N LEU A 100 0.71 -3.52 -7.90
CA LEU A 100 0.89 -4.27 -9.13
C LEU A 100 -0.31 -4.14 -10.07
N ALA A 101 -1.54 -4.20 -9.55
CA ALA A 101 -2.75 -3.96 -10.34
C ALA A 101 -2.77 -2.55 -10.94
N ALA A 102 -2.34 -1.54 -10.18
CA ALA A 102 -2.22 -0.18 -10.69
C ALA A 102 -1.17 -0.06 -11.81
N LEU A 103 0.00 -0.68 -11.63
CA LEU A 103 1.08 -0.65 -12.62
C LEU A 103 0.73 -1.42 -13.90
N ASN A 104 0.01 -2.54 -13.81
CA ASN A 104 -0.50 -3.24 -14.98
C ASN A 104 -1.42 -2.35 -15.81
N ILE A 105 -2.36 -1.64 -15.16
CA ILE A 105 -3.28 -0.72 -15.85
C ILE A 105 -2.52 0.43 -16.52
N LEU A 106 -1.51 0.98 -15.86
CA LEU A 106 -0.67 2.03 -16.45
C LEU A 106 0.17 1.52 -17.64
N GLY A 107 0.65 0.28 -17.55
CA GLY A 107 1.35 -0.41 -18.63
C GLY A 107 0.45 -0.64 -19.85
N ASP A 108 -0.76 -1.16 -19.63
CA ASP A 108 -1.76 -1.38 -20.68
C ASP A 108 -2.18 -0.07 -21.36
N ALA A 109 -2.23 1.03 -20.60
CA ALA A 109 -2.50 2.37 -21.10
C ALA A 109 -1.30 3.01 -21.83
N ASN A 110 -0.17 2.31 -21.95
CA ASN A 110 1.09 2.82 -22.50
C ASN A 110 1.54 4.13 -21.85
N GLN A 111 1.35 4.30 -20.54
CA GLN A 111 1.77 5.50 -19.82
C GLN A 111 3.29 5.71 -19.99
N PRO A 112 3.74 6.76 -20.70
CA PRO A 112 5.16 6.93 -21.03
C PRO A 112 6.04 7.26 -19.82
N LYS A 113 5.46 7.92 -18.80
CA LYS A 113 6.19 8.30 -17.59
C LYS A 113 6.11 7.18 -16.57
N LYS A 114 7.23 6.83 -15.93
CA LYS A 114 7.32 5.67 -15.04
C LYS A 114 7.46 6.11 -13.59
N ILE A 115 6.94 5.28 -12.69
CA ILE A 115 7.33 5.36 -11.27
C ILE A 115 8.85 5.12 -11.15
N LYS A 116 9.48 5.69 -10.13
CA LYS A 116 10.92 5.51 -9.93
C LYS A 116 11.25 4.21 -9.22
N ASN A 117 10.55 3.93 -8.12
CA ASN A 117 10.79 2.76 -7.28
C ASN A 117 9.48 2.15 -6.82
N LEU A 118 9.44 0.82 -6.75
CA LEU A 118 8.43 0.02 -6.06
C LEU A 118 9.13 -0.81 -4.98
N ILE A 119 8.76 -0.60 -3.72
CA ILE A 119 9.26 -1.36 -2.57
C ILE A 119 8.07 -2.14 -1.99
N MET A 120 8.20 -3.46 -1.89
CA MET A 120 7.15 -4.35 -1.40
C MET A 120 7.64 -5.06 -0.14
N LEU A 121 7.03 -4.73 0.99
CA LEU A 121 7.37 -5.30 2.30
C LEU A 121 6.39 -6.44 2.59
N GLU A 122 6.92 -7.64 2.85
CA GLU A 122 6.12 -8.82 3.22
C GLU A 122 4.93 -9.07 2.29
N ALA A 123 5.16 -8.97 0.98
CA ALA A 123 4.11 -9.00 -0.03
C ALA A 123 3.23 -10.26 0.10
N ALA A 124 1.93 -10.06 0.32
CA ALA A 124 0.95 -11.13 0.29
C ALA A 124 0.57 -11.41 -1.17
N VAL A 125 1.46 -12.08 -1.89
CA VAL A 125 1.23 -12.51 -3.27
C VAL A 125 0.60 -13.91 -3.23
N ALA A 126 -0.67 -13.97 -3.61
CA ALA A 126 -1.50 -15.16 -3.50
C ALA A 126 -1.10 -16.34 -4.41
N ASP A 127 -0.27 -16.11 -5.43
CA ASP A 127 0.00 -17.13 -6.45
C ASP A 127 1.11 -18.13 -6.08
N ASN A 128 1.79 -17.98 -4.94
CA ASN A 128 2.92 -18.86 -4.59
C ASN A 128 2.73 -19.66 -3.29
N ALA A 129 1.64 -19.46 -2.55
CA ALA A 129 1.29 -20.36 -1.48
C ALA A 129 0.47 -21.52 -2.09
N ILE A 130 1.17 -22.53 -2.62
CA ILE A 130 0.62 -23.88 -2.71
C ILE A 130 0.18 -24.24 -1.28
N THR A 131 -1.07 -23.98 -0.96
CA THR A 131 -1.71 -24.51 0.22
C THR A 131 -2.32 -25.82 -0.21
N ALA A 132 -1.73 -26.93 0.26
CA ALA A 132 -2.18 -28.28 -0.08
C ALA A 132 -3.62 -28.58 0.38
N ASN A 133 -4.23 -27.70 1.19
CA ASN A 133 -5.49 -27.95 1.87
C ASN A 133 -6.52 -26.86 1.56
N TYR A 134 -7.19 -26.98 0.41
CA TYR A 134 -8.52 -26.39 0.26
C TYR A 134 -9.49 -27.19 1.13
N THR A 135 -9.90 -26.66 2.29
CA THR A 135 -11.08 -27.19 2.98
C THR A 135 -12.30 -26.67 2.24
N ARG A 136 -12.88 -27.49 1.36
CA ARG A 136 -14.21 -27.19 0.80
C ARG A 136 -15.22 -27.26 1.93
N GLU A 137 -15.82 -26.14 2.30
CA GLU A 137 -17.02 -26.16 3.13
C GLU A 137 -18.10 -26.96 2.38
N LYS A 138 -18.62 -28.00 3.01
CA LYS A 138 -19.82 -28.69 2.54
C LYS A 138 -21.00 -27.73 2.74
N ILE A 139 -21.57 -27.27 1.64
CA ILE A 139 -22.87 -26.60 1.64
C ILE A 139 -23.88 -27.56 2.28
N ARG A 140 -24.50 -27.13 3.38
CA ARG A 140 -25.67 -27.77 3.99
C ARG A 140 -26.92 -27.31 3.29
#